data_AF-A0A061M0W2-F1
#
_entry.id   AF-A0A061M0W2-F1
#
_cell.length_a   1.000
_cell.length_b   1.000
_cell.length_c   1.000
_cell.angle_alpha   90.00
_cell.angle_beta   90.00
_cell.angle_gamma   90.00
#
_symmetry.space_group_name_H-M   'P 1'
#
loop_
_entity.id
_entity.type
_entity.pdbx_description
1 polymer ?
#
loop_
_entity_poly.entity_id
_entity_poly.type
_entity_poly.pdbx_seq_one_letter_code
_entity_poly.pdbx_strand_id
1 'polypeptide(L)' 'MNRVEVMATIGLAFDENGQNERAFYFVSQWQNGEIVPVYPADLALSEPANVPLPAWGEAR' A
#
# COMPACT_ATOMS: atom_id res chain seq x y z
N MET A 1 4.28 -2.52 -35.90
CA MET A 1 4.95 -2.36 -34.60
C MET A 1 4.33 -1.13 -33.95
N ASN A 2 3.44 -1.31 -32.97
CA ASN A 2 2.78 -0.18 -32.32
C ASN A 2 3.78 0.48 -31.37
N ARG A 3 3.95 1.79 -31.52
CA ARG A 3 4.83 2.59 -30.67
C ARG A 3 4.17 2.70 -29.29
N VAL A 4 4.77 2.10 -28.27
CA VAL A 4 4.38 2.36 -26.88
C VAL A 4 5.00 3.71 -26.51
N GLU A 5 4.17 4.72 -26.33
CA GLU A 5 4.62 6.04 -25.88
C GLU A 5 4.69 6.03 -24.35
N VAL A 6 5.91 6.17 -23.81
CA VAL A 6 6.14 6.34 -22.38
C VAL A 6 5.54 7.69 -21.96
N MET A 7 4.45 7.64 -21.21
CA MET A 7 3.73 8.81 -20.67
C MET A 7 4.12 9.00 -19.20
N ALA A 8 4.75 10.12 -18.87
CA ALA A 8 5.10 10.48 -17.50
C ALA A 8 4.48 11.84 -17.14
N THR A 9 3.71 11.87 -16.04
CA THR A 9 3.13 13.09 -15.46
C THR A 9 3.37 13.08 -13.95
N ILE A 10 2.95 14.12 -13.22
CA ILE A 10 3.12 14.18 -11.76
C ILE A 10 2.20 13.11 -11.13
N GLY A 11 2.75 11.96 -10.78
CA GLY A 11 2.02 10.84 -10.15
C GLY A 11 1.76 9.60 -11.03
N LEU A 12 1.97 9.68 -12.34
CA LEU A 12 1.85 8.53 -13.25
C LEU A 12 3.14 8.36 -14.05
N ALA A 13 3.65 7.14 -14.14
CA ALA A 13 4.70 6.75 -15.08
C ALA A 13 4.46 5.30 -15.49
N PHE A 14 4.33 5.04 -16.78
CA PHE A 14 3.99 3.71 -17.28
C PHE A 14 5.19 3.02 -17.94
N ASP A 15 5.42 1.76 -17.58
CA ASP A 15 6.41 0.90 -18.23
C ASP A 15 5.95 0.49 -19.65
N GLU A 16 6.77 -0.27 -20.36
CA GLU A 16 6.47 -0.75 -21.71
C GLU A 16 5.26 -1.70 -21.79
N ASN A 17 4.85 -2.29 -20.66
CA ASN A 17 3.69 -3.15 -20.51
C ASN A 17 2.44 -2.38 -20.06
N GLY A 18 2.55 -1.06 -19.86
CA GLY A 18 1.47 -0.20 -19.40
C GLY A 18 1.23 -0.23 -17.89
N GLN A 19 2.18 -0.72 -17.09
CA GLN A 19 2.09 -0.72 -15.63
C GLN A 19 2.57 0.60 -15.03
N ASN A 20 1.81 1.16 -14.11
CA ASN A 20 2.22 2.39 -13.43
C ASN A 20 3.31 2.09 -12.39
N GLU A 21 4.53 2.51 -12.68
CA GLU A 21 5.71 2.35 -11.83
C GLU A 21 5.63 3.16 -10.53
N ARG A 22 4.77 4.18 -10.49
CA ARG A 22 4.60 5.07 -9.33
C ARG A 22 3.40 4.70 -8.46
N ALA A 23 2.60 3.72 -8.87
CA ALA A 23 1.54 3.19 -8.03
C ALA A 23 2.14 2.20 -7.03
N PHE A 24 1.84 2.39 -5.76
CA PHE A 24 2.22 1.46 -4.70
C PHE A 24 1.14 1.39 -3.63
N TYR A 25 1.14 0.28 -2.90
CA TYR A 25 0.14 0.03 -1.87
C TYR A 25 0.48 0.77 -0.58
N PHE A 26 -0.56 1.32 0.04
CA PHE A 26 -0.52 1.81 1.41
C PHE A 26 -1.42 0.93 2.28
N VAL A 27 -1.01 0.75 3.53
CA VAL A 27 -1.87 0.17 4.56
C VAL A 27 -2.11 1.22 5.62
N SER A 28 -3.37 1.48 5.91
CA SER A 28 -3.78 2.32 7.03
C SER A 28 -4.63 1.51 8.00
N GLN A 29 -4.52 1.81 9.28
CA GLN A 29 -5.29 1.16 10.34
C GLN A 29 -6.01 2.20 11.18
N TRP A 30 -7.19 1.82 11.69
CA TRP A 30 -7.84 2.58 12.74
C TRP A 30 -7.05 2.40 14.04
N GLN A 31 -6.47 3.47 14.56
CA GLN A 31 -5.74 3.51 15.82
C GLN A 31 -6.21 4.73 16.61
N ASN A 32 -6.62 4.53 17.86
CA ASN A 32 -7.11 5.59 18.75
C ASN A 32 -8.22 6.47 18.13
N GLY A 33 -9.07 5.90 17.27
CA GLY A 33 -10.18 6.61 16.65
C GLY A 33 -9.84 7.40 15.38
N GLU A 34 -8.65 7.20 14.82
CA GLU A 34 -8.21 7.85 13.57
C GLU A 34 -7.64 6.82 12.57
N ILE A 35 -7.70 7.12 11.27
CA ILE A 35 -7.06 6.32 10.23
C ILE A 35 -5.59 6.76 10.10
N VAL A 36 -4.67 5.87 10.46
CA VAL A 36 -3.23 6.15 10.48
C VAL A 36 -2.50 5.27 9.46
N PRO A 37 -1.66 5.82 8.57
CA PRO A 37 -0.78 5.03 7.70
C PRO A 37 0.24 4.24 8.52
N VAL A 38 0.32 2.92 8.26
CA VAL A 38 1.24 1.99 8.93
C VAL A 38 2.20 1.27 7.96
N TYR A 39 2.03 1.45 6.64
CA TYR A 39 2.91 0.94 5.59
C TYR A 39 2.75 1.78 4.30
N PRO A 40 3.81 2.00 3.49
CA PRO A 40 5.19 1.55 3.66
C PRO A 40 5.94 2.26 4.80
N ALA A 41 7.04 1.68 5.28
CA ALA A 41 7.71 2.10 6.52
C ALA A 41 8.27 3.54 6.46
N ASP A 42 8.67 4.00 5.28
CA ASP A 42 9.15 5.35 5.02
C ASP A 42 8.05 6.42 5.06
N LEU A 43 6.78 6.00 4.95
CA LEU A 43 5.60 6.85 4.98
C LEU A 43 4.68 6.53 6.16
N ALA A 44 5.04 5.56 6.99
CA ALA A 44 4.27 5.14 8.16
C ALA A 44 4.38 6.20 9.27
N LEU A 45 3.23 6.53 9.87
CA LEU A 45 3.16 7.44 11.03
C LEU A 45 3.06 6.67 12.35
N SER A 46 2.81 5.36 12.29
CA SER A 46 2.71 4.45 13.44
C SER A 46 3.06 3.03 13.01
N GLU A 47 3.41 2.17 13.97
CA GLU A 47 3.54 0.74 13.73
C GLU A 47 2.17 0.08 13.54
N PRO A 48 2.06 -1.01 12.76
CA PRO A 48 0.85 -1.80 12.69
C PRO A 48 0.44 -2.34 14.07
N ALA A 49 -0.79 -2.08 14.49
CA ALA A 49 -1.38 -2.68 15.68
C ALA A 49 -1.75 -4.14 15.36
N ASN A 50 -0.87 -5.06 15.76
CA ASN A 50 -1.10 -6.49 15.61
C ASN A 50 -1.97 -6.97 16.79
N VAL A 51 -3.23 -7.26 16.53
CA VAL A 51 -4.05 -8.01 17.49
C VAL A 51 -3.57 -9.45 17.47
N PRO A 52 -3.09 -10.02 18.60
CA PRO A 52 -2.68 -11.41 18.61
C PRO A 52 -3.84 -12.27 18.16
N LEU A 53 -3.58 -13.13 17.17
CA LEU A 53 -4.56 -14.12 16.76
C LEU A 53 -4.82 -15.06 17.95
N PRO A 54 -6.08 -15.44 18.20
CA PRO A 54 -6.39 -16.44 19.22
C PRO A 54 -5.61 -17.73 18.92
N ALA A 55 -5.32 -18.52 19.96
CA ALA A 55 -4.68 -19.80 19.74
C ALA A 55 -5.59 -20.70 18.87
N TRP A 56 -4.97 -21.62 18.12
CA TRP A 56 -5.71 -22.56 17.28
C TRP A 56 -6.72 -23.34 18.12
N GLY A 57 -8.01 -23.22 17.77
CA GLY A 57 -9.12 -23.89 18.46
C GLY A 57 -9.89 -23.02 19.46
N GLU A 58 -9.40 -21.82 19.78
CA GLU A 58 -10.07 -20.84 20.67
C GLU A 58 -10.94 -19.84 19.88
N ALA A 59 -10.74 -19.73 18.57
CA ALA A 59 -11.66 -19.01 17.68
C ALA A 59 -12.93 -19.83 17.47
N ARG A 60 -13.84 -19.83 18.45
CA ARG A 60 -15.21 -20.34 18.33
C ARG A 60 -16.19 -19.38 18.96
#